data_AF-A0A2E6RJ86-F1
#
_entry.id   AF-A0A2E6RJ86-F1
#
_cell.length_a   1.000
_cell.length_b   1.000
_cell.length_c   1.000
_cell.angle_alpha   90.00
_cell.angle_beta   90.00
_cell.angle_gamma   90.00
#
_symmetry.space_group_name_H-M   'P 1'
#
loop_
_entity.id
_entity.type
_entity.pdbx_description
1 polymer ?
#
loop_
_entity_poly.entity_id
_entity_poly.type
_entity_poly.pdbx_seq_one_letter_code
_entity_poly.pdbx_strand_id
1 'polypeptide(L)'
;MILFNGDSWCWGYGLENRNDRYAAIISKKLNIEYNDLSMHGCSNRRIVRTTLEHDITKYDYGVICMTYKNRTEFHLNGKWENINPGRGNGRKYIDYYRDYYSEEYGDSDEFIYRQSIIDHFKANNVKLMLLTVPKNTKYEYDMYLDEPDIPRGRTMHPTKEGHSMIASKIISVLRF
;
A
#
# COMPACT_ATOMS: atom_id res chain seq x y z
N MET A 1 -17.68 -0.77 -7.89
CA MET A 1 -16.42 -1.55 -7.87
C MET A 1 -15.36 -0.79 -7.07
N ILE A 2 -14.52 -1.50 -6.29
CA ILE A 2 -13.42 -0.90 -5.49
C ILE A 2 -12.05 -1.25 -6.11
N LEU A 3 -11.14 -0.28 -6.15
CA LEU A 3 -9.72 -0.51 -6.46
C LEU A 3 -8.90 -0.65 -5.17
N PHE A 4 -8.12 -1.73 -5.06
CA PHE A 4 -7.11 -1.89 -4.01
C PHE A 4 -5.70 -1.82 -4.60
N ASN A 5 -4.79 -1.12 -3.92
CA ASN A 5 -3.35 -1.18 -4.22
C ASN A 5 -2.54 -0.99 -2.93
N GLY A 6 -1.34 -1.53 -2.89
CA GLY A 6 -0.45 -1.43 -1.73
C GLY A 6 0.63 -2.50 -1.71
N ASP A 7 1.30 -2.61 -0.56
CA ASP A 7 2.41 -3.55 -0.36
C ASP A 7 1.95 -4.94 0.14
N SER A 8 2.80 -5.64 0.90
CA SER A 8 2.44 -6.91 1.54
C SER A 8 1.24 -6.86 2.47
N TRP A 9 1.00 -5.74 3.16
CA TRP A 9 -0.15 -5.59 4.05
C TRP A 9 -1.45 -5.59 3.25
N CYS A 10 -1.47 -4.99 2.06
CA CYS A 10 -2.61 -5.08 1.14
C CYS A 10 -2.67 -6.43 0.41
N TRP A 11 -1.51 -6.96 0.01
CA TRP A 11 -1.41 -8.23 -0.68
C TRP A 11 -1.92 -9.43 0.15
N GLY A 12 -1.79 -9.35 1.48
CA GLY A 12 -2.11 -10.45 2.40
C GLY A 12 -0.93 -11.39 2.62
N TYR A 13 0.30 -10.88 2.69
CA TYR A 13 1.47 -11.73 2.91
C TYR A 13 1.45 -12.39 4.29
N GLY A 14 1.73 -13.69 4.33
CA GLY A 14 1.70 -14.50 5.55
C GLY A 14 0.37 -15.22 5.79
N LEU A 15 -0.66 -14.96 4.98
CA LEU A 15 -1.89 -15.74 4.98
C LEU A 15 -1.73 -17.04 4.18
N GLU A 16 -2.35 -18.12 4.66
CA GLU A 16 -2.48 -19.37 3.92
C GLU A 16 -3.45 -19.23 2.73
N ASN A 17 -4.53 -18.47 2.92
CA ASN A 17 -5.51 -18.16 1.88
C ASN A 17 -5.55 -16.65 1.64
N ARG A 18 -5.21 -16.23 0.42
CA ARG A 18 -5.22 -14.81 0.02
C ARG A 18 -6.61 -14.17 0.13
N ASN A 19 -7.69 -14.95 0.09
CA ASN A 19 -9.05 -14.44 0.27
C ASN A 19 -9.39 -14.10 1.74
N ASP A 20 -8.50 -14.40 2.69
CA ASP A 20 -8.62 -13.95 4.08
C ASP A 20 -8.06 -12.53 4.30
N ARG A 21 -7.54 -11.87 3.26
CA ARG A 21 -7.07 -10.48 3.36
C ARG A 21 -8.23 -9.49 3.36
N TYR A 22 -7.98 -8.29 3.90
CA TYR A 22 -9.02 -7.30 4.11
C TYR A 22 -9.76 -6.91 2.81
N ALA A 23 -9.09 -6.83 1.67
CA ALA A 23 -9.73 -6.48 0.40
C ALA A 23 -10.84 -7.46 0.00
N ALA A 24 -10.58 -8.77 0.12
CA ALA A 24 -11.56 -9.82 -0.17
C ALA A 24 -12.68 -9.85 0.87
N ILE A 25 -12.35 -9.62 2.15
CA ILE A 25 -13.35 -9.55 3.23
C ILE A 25 -14.30 -8.37 3.01
N ILE A 26 -13.78 -7.19 2.65
CA ILE A 26 -14.58 -5.99 2.38
C ILE A 26 -15.52 -6.25 1.21
N SER A 27 -15.00 -6.73 0.09
CA SER A 27 -15.79 -7.09 -1.10
C SER A 27 -16.94 -8.04 -0.77
N LYS A 28 -16.64 -9.13 -0.02
CA LYS A 28 -17.65 -10.10 0.40
C LYS A 28 -18.71 -9.50 1.33
N LYS A 29 -18.31 -8.71 2.33
CA LYS A 29 -19.24 -8.12 3.31
C LYS A 29 -20.18 -7.09 2.70
N LEU A 30 -19.69 -6.33 1.72
CA LEU A 30 -20.45 -5.27 1.07
C LEU A 30 -21.17 -5.72 -0.20
N ASN A 31 -20.92 -6.96 -0.65
CA ASN A 31 -21.41 -7.47 -1.94
C ASN A 31 -21.00 -6.57 -3.12
N ILE A 32 -19.72 -6.14 -3.14
CA ILE A 32 -19.16 -5.25 -4.16
C ILE A 32 -17.93 -5.89 -4.80
N GLU A 33 -17.82 -5.82 -6.13
CA GLU A 33 -16.64 -6.29 -6.87
C GLU A 33 -15.39 -5.43 -6.59
N TYR A 34 -14.22 -6.05 -6.71
CA TYR A 34 -12.95 -5.34 -6.55
C TYR A 34 -11.88 -5.79 -7.54
N ASN A 35 -10.99 -4.86 -7.88
CA ASN A 35 -9.72 -5.17 -8.54
C ASN A 35 -8.56 -4.84 -7.59
N ASP A 36 -7.47 -5.58 -7.74
CA ASP A 36 -6.34 -5.49 -6.85
C ASP A 36 -5.02 -5.43 -7.62
N LEU A 37 -4.28 -4.35 -7.39
CA LEU A 37 -2.96 -4.07 -7.97
C LEU A 37 -1.82 -4.23 -6.95
N SER A 38 -2.15 -4.61 -5.71
CA SER A 38 -1.16 -4.75 -4.64
C SER A 38 -0.05 -5.70 -5.02
N MET A 39 1.12 -5.54 -4.40
CA MET A 39 2.24 -6.44 -4.60
C MET A 39 3.13 -6.48 -3.37
N HIS A 40 3.52 -7.68 -3.00
CA HIS A 40 4.36 -7.89 -1.83
C HIS A 40 5.72 -7.17 -1.94
N GLY A 41 5.96 -6.26 -0.99
CA GLY A 41 7.28 -5.70 -0.71
C GLY A 41 7.67 -4.57 -1.65
N CYS A 42 6.67 -4.00 -2.33
CA CYS A 42 6.83 -2.88 -3.23
C CYS A 42 7.10 -1.57 -2.49
N SER A 43 7.37 -0.52 -3.27
CA SER A 43 7.59 0.86 -2.84
C SER A 43 6.37 1.75 -3.09
N ASN A 44 6.36 2.92 -2.45
CA ASN A 44 5.39 3.99 -2.75
C ASN A 44 5.44 4.41 -4.22
N ARG A 45 6.64 4.47 -4.81
CA ARG A 45 6.83 4.75 -6.24
C ARG A 45 6.06 3.75 -7.13
N ARG A 46 6.15 2.44 -6.86
CA ARG A 46 5.39 1.44 -7.61
C ARG A 46 3.89 1.61 -7.41
N ILE A 47 3.45 1.80 -6.17
CA ILE A 47 2.02 1.98 -5.84
C ILE A 47 1.45 3.16 -6.63
N VAL A 48 2.17 4.28 -6.70
CA VAL A 48 1.80 5.43 -7.54
C VAL A 48 1.77 5.05 -8.99
N ARG A 49 2.88 4.58 -9.56
CA ARG A 49 3.00 4.28 -10.98
C ARG A 49 1.89 3.34 -11.47
N THR A 50 1.70 2.23 -10.76
CA THR A 50 0.66 1.24 -11.12
C THR A 50 -0.76 1.75 -10.93
N THR A 51 -0.99 2.69 -10.01
CA THR A 51 -2.29 3.35 -9.88
C THR A 51 -2.54 4.34 -11.02
N LEU A 52 -1.54 5.16 -11.38
CA LEU A 52 -1.65 6.16 -12.44
C LEU A 52 -1.75 5.54 -13.84
N GLU A 53 -1.07 4.41 -14.08
CA GLU A 53 -1.13 3.64 -15.33
C GLU A 53 -2.47 2.90 -15.50
N HIS A 54 -3.26 2.79 -14.44
CA HIS A 54 -4.51 2.07 -14.44
C HIS A 54 -5.69 3.04 -14.59
N ASP A 55 -6.66 2.70 -15.43
CA ASP A 55 -7.88 3.50 -15.54
C ASP A 55 -8.70 3.38 -14.24
N ILE A 56 -8.63 4.44 -13.41
CA ILE A 56 -9.34 4.51 -12.14
C ILE A 56 -10.79 5.00 -12.28
N THR A 57 -11.18 5.56 -13.43
CA THR A 57 -12.51 6.18 -13.62
C THR A 57 -13.66 5.16 -13.58
N LYS A 58 -13.33 3.88 -13.74
CA LYS A 58 -14.27 2.74 -13.64
C LYS A 58 -14.60 2.30 -12.21
N TYR A 59 -14.02 2.94 -11.19
CA TYR A 59 -14.25 2.60 -9.79
C TYR A 59 -15.04 3.68 -9.07
N ASP A 60 -15.87 3.27 -8.11
CA ASP A 60 -16.55 4.21 -7.21
C ASP A 60 -15.62 4.69 -6.09
N TYR A 61 -14.64 3.85 -5.76
CA TYR A 61 -13.77 4.02 -4.59
C TYR A 61 -12.40 3.38 -4.83
N GLY A 62 -11.34 4.07 -4.42
CA GLY A 62 -9.99 3.52 -4.27
C GLY A 62 -9.60 3.40 -2.80
N VAL A 63 -9.05 2.25 -2.43
CA VAL A 63 -8.42 2.01 -1.13
C VAL A 63 -6.94 1.74 -1.38
N ILE A 64 -6.12 2.76 -1.19
CA ILE A 64 -4.70 2.74 -1.52
C ILE A 64 -3.89 2.73 -0.23
N CYS A 65 -3.06 1.69 -0.04
CA CYS A 65 -2.25 1.51 1.15
C CYS A 65 -0.77 1.78 0.84
N MET A 66 -0.31 2.97 1.23
CA MET A 66 1.10 3.38 1.15
C MET A 66 1.95 2.59 2.14
N THR A 67 3.25 2.54 1.88
CA THR A 67 4.23 1.74 2.60
C THR A 67 5.42 2.59 3.07
N TYR A 68 6.42 1.95 3.64
CA TYR A 68 7.62 2.55 4.17
C TYR A 68 8.34 3.41 3.13
N LYS A 69 8.62 4.66 3.50
CA LYS A 69 9.30 5.68 2.68
C LYS A 69 10.73 5.32 2.26
N ASN A 70 11.35 4.35 2.95
CA ASN A 70 12.66 3.83 2.62
C ASN A 70 12.65 2.73 1.55
N ARG A 71 11.52 2.48 0.88
CA ARG A 71 11.47 1.53 -0.25
C ARG A 71 11.41 2.29 -1.56
N THR A 72 12.12 1.81 -2.58
CA THR A 72 12.10 2.40 -3.92
C THR A 72 12.00 1.32 -5.01
N GLU A 73 11.97 1.72 -6.27
CA GLU A 73 12.12 0.83 -7.42
C GLU A 73 12.99 1.47 -8.50
N PHE A 74 13.69 0.64 -9.26
CA PHE A 74 14.46 1.03 -10.43
C PHE A 74 14.02 0.24 -11.66
N HIS A 75 14.08 0.86 -12.82
CA HIS A 75 13.91 0.16 -14.09
C HIS A 75 15.28 -0.29 -14.60
N LEU A 76 15.59 -1.57 -14.45
CA LEU A 76 16.89 -2.17 -14.78
C LEU A 76 16.68 -3.28 -15.82
N ASN A 77 17.45 -3.23 -16.91
CA ASN A 77 17.43 -4.27 -17.96
C ASN A 77 16.01 -4.58 -18.47
N GLY A 78 15.19 -3.55 -18.66
CA GLY A 78 13.82 -3.69 -19.16
C GLY A 78 12.81 -4.22 -18.13
N LYS A 79 13.16 -4.25 -16.83
CA LYS A 79 12.29 -4.74 -15.76
C LYS A 79 12.27 -3.78 -14.57
N TRP A 80 11.11 -3.67 -13.95
CA TRP A 80 10.97 -2.97 -12.68
C TRP A 80 11.45 -3.87 -11.53
N GLU A 81 12.42 -3.37 -10.78
CA GLU A 81 13.07 -4.05 -9.66
C GLU A 81 12.78 -3.30 -8.37
N ASN A 82 12.15 -3.97 -7.41
CA ASN A 82 11.85 -3.36 -6.10
C ASN A 82 13.08 -3.39 -5.21
N ILE A 83 13.39 -2.24 -4.60
CA ILE A 83 14.49 -2.07 -3.67
C ILE A 83 13.90 -1.87 -2.28
N ASN A 84 14.17 -2.82 -1.39
CA ASN A 84 13.57 -2.89 -0.06
C ASN A 84 14.64 -3.37 0.93
N PRO A 85 14.85 -2.68 2.07
CA PRO A 85 15.94 -2.99 2.98
C PRO A 85 15.78 -4.39 3.62
N GLY A 86 14.54 -4.89 3.76
CA GLY A 86 14.27 -6.21 4.32
C GLY A 86 14.36 -7.38 3.34
N ARG A 87 14.67 -7.12 2.05
CA ARG A 87 14.68 -8.14 0.98
C ARG A 87 15.92 -8.10 0.09
N GLY A 88 16.65 -6.99 0.15
CA GLY A 88 17.75 -6.72 -0.75
C GLY A 88 19.07 -7.30 -0.27
N ASN A 89 19.53 -8.36 -0.92
CA ASN A 89 20.92 -8.80 -0.82
C ASN A 89 21.64 -8.40 -2.12
N GLY A 90 22.72 -7.60 -2.01
CA GLY A 90 23.57 -7.24 -3.14
C GLY A 90 24.01 -5.77 -3.16
N ARG A 91 25.11 -5.50 -3.87
CA ARG A 91 25.78 -4.19 -3.92
C ARG A 91 24.84 -3.03 -4.27
N LYS A 92 23.91 -3.23 -5.22
CA LYS A 92 22.92 -2.21 -5.63
C LYS A 92 21.98 -1.75 -4.50
N TYR A 93 21.63 -2.63 -3.57
CA TYR A 93 20.79 -2.27 -2.41
C TYR A 93 21.62 -1.48 -1.40
N ILE A 94 22.84 -1.96 -1.13
CA ILE A 94 23.78 -1.32 -0.22
C ILE A 94 24.12 0.09 -0.70
N ASP A 95 24.43 0.25 -1.98
CA ASP A 95 24.82 1.54 -2.55
C ASP A 95 23.65 2.55 -2.49
N TYR A 96 22.40 2.14 -2.77
CA TYR A 96 21.24 3.03 -2.62
C TYR A 96 21.12 3.57 -1.19
N TYR A 97 21.14 2.68 -0.19
CA TYR A 97 20.97 3.10 1.22
C TYR A 97 22.18 3.81 1.80
N ARG A 98 23.39 3.54 1.29
CA ARG A 98 24.63 4.20 1.73
C ARG A 98 24.79 5.59 1.11
N ASP A 99 24.52 5.72 -0.18
CA ASP A 99 24.95 6.89 -0.96
C ASP A 99 23.81 7.83 -1.33
N TYR A 100 22.55 7.36 -1.37
CA TYR A 100 21.42 8.13 -1.91
C TYR A 100 20.29 8.34 -0.91
N TYR A 101 19.93 7.32 -0.13
CA TYR A 101 18.82 7.43 0.81
C TYR A 101 19.25 8.22 2.06
N SER A 102 18.41 9.18 2.44
CA SER A 102 18.39 9.82 3.76
C SER A 102 16.94 9.87 4.25
N GLU A 103 16.72 10.11 5.53
CA GLU A 103 15.36 10.30 6.05
C GLU A 103 14.66 11.50 5.41
N GLU A 104 15.40 12.58 5.12
CA GLU A 104 14.88 13.74 4.40
C GLU A 104 14.46 13.39 2.96
N TYR A 105 15.28 12.59 2.25
CA TYR A 105 14.93 12.07 0.94
C TYR A 105 13.65 11.22 1.02
N GLY A 106 13.56 10.30 2.00
CA GLY A 106 12.38 9.47 2.21
C GLY A 106 11.12 10.29 2.49
N ASP A 107 11.23 11.31 3.35
CA ASP A 107 10.11 12.22 3.65
C ASP A 107 9.64 12.99 2.41
N SER A 108 10.56 13.42 1.55
CA SER A 108 10.25 14.08 0.29
C SER A 108 9.55 13.13 -0.68
N ASP A 109 10.08 11.91 -0.85
CA ASP A 109 9.48 10.90 -1.72
C ASP A 109 8.07 10.52 -1.24
N GLU A 110 7.89 10.31 0.07
CA GLU A 110 6.58 10.03 0.65
C GLU A 110 5.58 11.14 0.36
N PHE A 111 5.96 12.42 0.54
CA PHE A 111 5.09 13.55 0.21
C PHE A 111 4.65 13.52 -1.25
N ILE A 112 5.60 13.43 -2.18
CA ILE A 112 5.35 13.47 -3.61
C ILE A 112 4.40 12.35 -4.01
N TYR A 113 4.67 11.12 -3.56
CA TYR A 113 3.88 9.96 -3.93
C TYR A 113 2.49 9.98 -3.29
N ARG A 114 2.39 10.35 -2.02
CA ARG A 114 1.10 10.53 -1.32
C ARG A 114 0.24 11.57 -2.04
N GLN A 115 0.81 12.74 -2.32
CA GLN A 115 0.10 13.83 -2.97
C GLN A 115 -0.33 13.47 -4.40
N SER A 116 0.51 12.75 -5.14
CA SER A 116 0.19 12.25 -6.49
C SER A 116 -1.05 11.35 -6.50
N ILE A 117 -1.21 10.45 -5.52
CA ILE A 117 -2.43 9.63 -5.40
C ILE A 117 -3.64 10.51 -5.11
N ILE A 118 -3.56 11.41 -4.13
CA ILE A 118 -4.68 12.29 -3.76
C ILE A 118 -5.16 13.10 -4.95
N ASP A 119 -4.23 13.75 -5.65
CA ASP A 119 -4.56 14.62 -6.79
C ASP A 119 -5.12 13.80 -7.96
N HIS A 120 -4.58 12.61 -8.22
CA HIS A 120 -5.09 11.74 -9.28
C HIS A 120 -6.53 11.30 -9.04
N PHE A 121 -6.86 10.86 -7.83
CA PHE A 121 -8.25 10.48 -7.49
C PHE A 121 -9.20 11.67 -7.53
N LYS A 122 -8.76 12.82 -6.99
CA LYS A 122 -9.53 14.06 -7.02
C LYS A 122 -9.82 14.54 -8.44
N ALA A 123 -8.81 14.54 -9.32
CA ALA A 123 -8.94 14.98 -10.70
C ALA A 123 -9.90 14.10 -11.52
N ASN A 124 -10.00 12.81 -11.16
CA ASN A 124 -10.89 11.84 -11.82
C ASN A 124 -12.25 11.70 -11.13
N ASN A 125 -12.54 12.50 -10.08
CA ASN A 125 -13.77 12.43 -9.29
C ASN A 125 -14.07 11.02 -8.72
N VAL A 126 -13.03 10.30 -8.30
CA VAL A 126 -13.12 8.99 -7.66
C VAL A 126 -12.85 9.16 -6.17
N LYS A 127 -13.70 8.58 -5.30
CA LYS A 127 -13.49 8.63 -3.86
C LYS A 127 -12.22 7.86 -3.49
N LEU A 128 -11.43 8.40 -2.55
CA LEU A 128 -10.18 7.80 -2.08
C LEU A 128 -10.24 7.61 -0.57
N MET A 129 -9.75 6.46 -0.12
CA MET A 129 -9.26 6.24 1.23
C MET A 129 -7.79 5.87 1.16
N LEU A 130 -6.95 6.75 1.69
CA LEU A 130 -5.51 6.62 1.67
C LEU A 130 -5.04 6.11 3.03
N LEU A 131 -4.55 4.88 3.02
CA LEU A 131 -4.03 4.18 4.18
C LEU A 131 -2.50 4.25 4.18
N THR A 132 -1.88 4.03 5.33
CA THR A 132 -0.44 3.77 5.43
C THR A 132 -0.14 2.63 6.40
N VAL A 133 0.94 1.91 6.16
CA VAL A 133 1.49 0.93 7.12
C VAL A 133 2.32 1.61 8.20
N PRO A 134 3.40 2.36 7.88
CA PRO A 134 4.28 2.95 8.89
C PRO A 134 3.60 4.02 9.75
N LYS A 135 3.93 4.03 11.04
CA LYS A 135 3.57 5.12 11.96
C LYS A 135 4.54 6.30 11.95
N ASN A 136 5.76 6.11 11.45
CA ASN A 136 6.82 7.12 11.46
C ASN A 136 6.78 8.05 10.23
N THR A 137 5.56 8.39 9.79
CA THR A 137 5.32 9.39 8.74
C THR A 137 5.08 10.76 9.34
N LYS A 138 5.41 11.82 8.59
CA LYS A 138 5.10 13.22 8.91
C LYS A 138 3.75 13.67 8.35
N TYR A 139 3.10 12.85 7.54
CA TYR A 139 1.92 13.22 6.78
C TYR A 139 0.68 12.49 7.27
N GLU A 140 -0.47 13.13 7.11
CA GLU A 140 -1.75 12.56 7.52
C GLU A 140 -2.27 11.56 6.50
N TYR A 141 -2.88 10.49 7.00
CA TYR A 141 -3.55 9.45 6.24
C TYR A 141 -4.93 9.22 6.86
N ASP A 142 -5.88 8.69 6.09
CA ASP A 142 -7.21 8.38 6.60
C ASP A 142 -7.16 7.27 7.67
N MET A 143 -6.17 6.38 7.57
CA MET A 143 -5.95 5.31 8.54
C MET A 143 -4.52 4.77 8.52
N TYR A 144 -4.04 4.39 9.70
CA TYR A 144 -2.78 3.68 9.93
C TYR A 144 -3.09 2.21 10.20
N LEU A 145 -2.42 1.30 9.50
CA LEU A 145 -2.72 -0.14 9.61
C LEU A 145 -1.89 -0.85 10.69
N ASP A 146 -0.64 -0.45 10.90
CA ASP A 146 0.24 -1.11 11.88
C ASP A 146 -0.05 -0.66 13.32
N GLU A 147 -1.30 -0.79 13.75
CA GLU A 147 -1.76 -0.42 15.09
C GLU A 147 -1.53 -1.55 16.12
N PRO A 148 -1.34 -1.24 17.41
CA PRO A 148 -0.98 -2.24 18.43
C PRO A 148 -2.08 -3.27 18.66
N ASP A 149 -3.33 -2.93 18.32
CA ASP A 149 -4.49 -3.79 18.44
C ASP A 149 -4.66 -4.74 17.25
N ILE A 150 -3.88 -4.61 16.18
CA ILE A 150 -3.95 -5.50 15.01
C ILE A 150 -3.06 -6.72 15.23
N PRO A 151 -3.62 -7.95 15.34
CA PRO A 151 -2.81 -9.15 15.53
C PRO A 151 -1.89 -9.40 14.33
N ARG A 152 -0.61 -9.65 14.62
CA ARG A 152 0.44 -9.93 13.62
C ARG A 152 0.97 -11.34 13.79
N GLY A 153 1.29 -11.99 12.68
CA GLY A 153 1.89 -13.32 12.63
C GLY A 153 3.42 -13.27 12.76
N ARG A 154 4.07 -14.42 12.57
CA ARG A 154 5.54 -14.56 12.62
C ARG A 154 6.28 -13.66 11.61
N THR A 155 5.63 -13.34 10.50
CA THR A 155 6.21 -12.46 9.47
C THR A 155 6.06 -10.98 9.79
N MET A 156 5.52 -10.61 10.96
CA MET A 156 5.15 -9.24 11.35
C MET A 156 4.10 -8.59 10.44
N HIS A 157 3.36 -9.39 9.68
CA HIS A 157 2.20 -8.96 8.90
C HIS A 157 0.89 -9.37 9.60
N PRO A 158 -0.25 -8.73 9.29
CA PRO A 158 -1.52 -9.07 9.92
C PRO A 158 -1.86 -10.55 9.77
N THR A 159 -2.36 -11.17 10.84
CA THR A 159 -2.98 -12.50 10.76
C THR A 159 -4.33 -12.42 10.05
N LYS A 160 -4.99 -13.56 9.85
CA LYS A 160 -6.40 -13.61 9.42
C LYS A 160 -7.32 -12.75 10.29
N GLU A 161 -7.11 -12.77 11.60
CA GLU A 161 -7.83 -11.94 12.55
C GLU A 161 -7.49 -10.46 12.34
N GLY A 162 -6.20 -10.12 12.20
CA GLY A 162 -5.77 -8.75 11.90
C GLY A 162 -6.36 -8.20 10.61
N HIS A 163 -6.40 -8.99 9.54
CA HIS A 163 -7.07 -8.59 8.30
C HIS A 163 -8.58 -8.41 8.47
N SER A 164 -9.24 -9.23 9.30
CA SER A 164 -10.67 -9.07 9.62
C SER A 164 -10.95 -7.77 10.41
N MET A 165 -10.05 -7.40 11.33
CA MET A 165 -10.12 -6.14 12.06
C MET A 165 -9.89 -4.94 11.15
N ILE A 166 -8.85 -4.97 10.30
CA ILE A 166 -8.59 -3.92 9.30
C ILE A 166 -9.80 -3.75 8.38
N ALA A 167 -10.37 -4.84 7.87
CA ALA A 167 -11.56 -4.79 7.04
C ALA A 167 -12.74 -4.11 7.74
N SER A 168 -12.96 -4.43 9.02
CA SER A 168 -14.06 -3.85 9.80
C SER A 168 -13.84 -2.37 10.09
N LYS A 169 -12.59 -1.96 10.39
CA LYS A 169 -12.21 -0.55 10.52
C LYS A 169 -12.48 0.20 9.20
N ILE A 170 -12.02 -0.31 8.06
CA ILE A 170 -12.23 0.30 6.74
C ILE A 170 -13.74 0.43 6.44
N ILE A 171 -14.53 -0.63 6.63
CA ILE A 171 -15.98 -0.59 6.41
C ILE A 171 -16.66 0.47 7.26
N SER A 172 -16.24 0.65 8.52
CA SER A 172 -16.85 1.63 9.43
C SER A 172 -16.68 3.10 9.00
N VAL A 173 -15.67 3.38 8.17
CA VAL A 173 -15.39 4.72 7.65
C VAL A 173 -15.75 4.88 6.17
N LEU A 174 -15.95 3.78 5.44
CA LEU A 174 -16.46 3.83 4.06
C LEU A 174 -17.88 4.39 4.07
N ARG A 175 -18.04 5.59 3.49
CA ARG A 175 -19.34 6.23 3.26
C ARG A 175 -19.79 5.93 1.83
N PHE A 176 -20.58 4.87 1.68
CA PHE A 176 -21.32 4.61 0.44
C PHE A 176 -22.45 5.61 0.29
#